data_AF-R9JMV9-F1
#
_entry.id   AF-R9JMV9-F1
#
_cell.length_a   1.000
_cell.length_b   1.000
_cell.length_c   1.000
_cell.angle_alpha   90.00
_cell.angle_beta   90.00
_cell.angle_gamma   90.00
#
_symmetry.space_group_name_H-M   'P 1'
#
loop_
_entity.id
_entity.type
_entity.pdbx_description
1 polymer ?
#
loop_
_entity_poly.entity_id
_entity_poly.type
_entity_poly.pdbx_seq_one_letter_code
_entity_poly.pdbx_strand_id
1 'polypeptide(L)' 'MPSGIEVTKTALDDFKKIQMYMRLAKKENATETYAELKKEYQTLKALLNVSGVNLTEIDEIKE' A
#
# COMPACT_ATOMS: atom_id res chain seq x y z
N MET A 1 14.08 7.50 -18.95
CA MET A 1 12.90 7.74 -18.08
C MET A 1 12.17 6.42 -17.95
N PRO A 2 11.86 5.94 -16.74
CA PRO A 2 11.07 4.73 -16.58
C PRO A 2 9.71 4.89 -17.27
N SER A 3 9.19 3.82 -17.84
CA SER A 3 7.87 3.83 -18.45
C SER A 3 6.78 3.92 -17.38
N GLY A 4 5.58 4.42 -17.73
CA GLY A 4 4.45 4.47 -16.78
C GLY A 4 4.07 3.09 -16.22
N ILE A 5 4.35 2.01 -16.95
CA ILE A 5 4.14 0.63 -16.52
C ILE A 5 5.14 0.23 -15.43
N GLU A 6 6.42 0.60 -15.56
CA GLU A 6 7.44 0.31 -14.54
C GLU A 6 7.14 1.01 -13.22
N VAL A 7 6.74 2.29 -13.28
CA VAL A 7 6.35 3.07 -12.09
C VAL A 7 5.14 2.44 -11.38
N THR A 8 4.14 2.00 -12.16
CA THR A 8 2.94 1.34 -11.61
C THR A 8 3.27 -0.01 -10.97
N LYS A 9 4.19 -0.77 -11.56
CA LYS A 9 4.66 -2.04 -10.99
C LYS A 9 5.37 -1.83 -9.65
N THR A 10 6.26 -0.85 -9.56
CA THR A 10 6.93 -0.53 -8.28
C THR A 10 5.92 -0.12 -7.21
N ALA A 11 4.95 0.74 -7.56
CA ALA A 11 3.89 1.13 -6.64
C ALA A 11 3.02 -0.06 -6.17
N LEU A 12 2.77 -1.05 -7.04
CA LEU A 12 2.09 -2.30 -6.68
C LEU A 12 2.89 -3.16 -5.70
N ASP A 13 4.19 -3.32 -5.94
CA ASP A 13 5.08 -4.09 -5.07
C ASP A 13 5.17 -3.43 -3.67
N ASP A 14 5.29 -2.11 -3.62
CA ASP A 14 5.29 -1.34 -2.38
C ASP A 14 3.93 -1.41 -1.67
N PHE A 15 2.82 -1.34 -2.42
CA PHE A 15 1.47 -1.48 -1.87
C PHE A 15 1.22 -2.85 -1.25
N LYS A 16 1.76 -3.93 -1.82
CA LYS A 16 1.73 -5.26 -1.19
C LYS A 16 2.55 -5.29 0.09
N LYS A 17 3.76 -4.72 0.06
CA LYS A 17 4.70 -4.73 1.18
C LYS A 17 4.20 -3.93 2.38
N ILE A 18 3.62 -2.75 2.16
CA ILE A 18 3.12 -1.90 3.25
C ILE A 18 1.95 -2.58 3.99
N GLN A 19 1.05 -3.24 3.27
CA GLN A 19 -0.06 -3.98 3.88
C GLN A 19 0.42 -5.14 4.76
N MET A 20 1.48 -5.84 4.35
CA MET A 20 2.12 -6.87 5.17
C MET A 20 2.66 -6.26 6.48
N TYR A 21 3.37 -5.13 6.41
CA TYR A 21 3.89 -4.47 7.61
C TYR A 21 2.79 -3.93 8.52
N MET A 22 1.71 -3.41 7.96
CA MET A 22 0.53 -3.00 8.72
C MET A 22 -0.05 -4.18 9.52
N ARG A 23 -0.15 -5.38 8.93
CA ARG A 23 -0.60 -6.57 9.67
C ARG A 23 0.34 -6.94 10.81
N LEU A 24 1.66 -6.87 10.57
CA LEU A 24 2.66 -7.18 11.58
C LEU A 24 2.59 -6.18 12.74
N ALA A 25 2.56 -4.88 12.46
CA ALA A 25 2.43 -3.84 13.46
C ALA A 25 1.13 -4.01 14.28
N LYS A 26 0.02 -4.35 13.63
CA LYS A 26 -1.25 -4.65 14.32
C LYS A 26 -1.15 -5.89 15.21
N LYS A 27 -0.49 -6.96 14.74
CA LYS A 27 -0.25 -8.19 15.51
C LYS A 27 0.62 -7.95 16.75
N GLU A 28 1.59 -7.05 16.63
CA GLU A 28 2.53 -6.68 17.71
C GLU A 28 2.01 -5.57 18.62
N ASN A 29 0.78 -5.07 18.39
CA ASN A 29 0.20 -3.90 19.08
C ASN A 29 1.08 -2.62 18.97
N ALA A 30 1.84 -2.49 17.89
CA ALA A 30 2.66 -1.32 17.60
C ALA A 30 1.82 -0.19 16.97
N THR A 31 0.99 0.46 17.79
CA THR A 31 -0.03 1.44 17.34
C THR A 31 0.56 2.63 16.58
N GLU A 32 1.66 3.22 17.05
CA GLU A 32 2.31 4.36 16.38
C GLU A 32 2.89 3.94 15.02
N THR A 33 3.58 2.80 14.97
CA THR A 33 4.09 2.22 13.72
C THR A 33 2.96 1.95 12.74
N TYR A 34 1.85 1.36 13.19
CA TYR A 34 0.69 1.13 12.34
C TYR A 34 0.13 2.43 11.76
N ALA A 35 0.03 3.49 12.56
CA ALA A 35 -0.47 4.79 12.14
C ALA A 35 0.43 5.44 11.06
N GLU A 36 1.75 5.32 11.19
CA GLU A 36 2.68 5.81 10.15
C GLU A 36 2.58 4.98 8.86
N LEU A 37 2.58 3.64 8.96
CA LEU A 37 2.43 2.76 7.79
C LEU A 37 1.10 3.00 7.06
N LYS A 38 0.02 3.34 7.79
CA LYS A 38 -1.29 3.66 7.22
C LYS A 38 -1.25 4.90 6.32
N LYS A 39 -0.46 5.93 6.66
CA LYS A 39 -0.31 7.13 5.82
C LYS A 39 0.35 6.79 4.48
N GLU A 40 1.38 5.94 4.50
CA GLU A 40 2.06 5.48 3.30
C GLU A 40 1.16 4.59 2.44
N TYR A 41 0.44 3.65 3.06
CA TYR A 41 -0.60 2.84 2.40
C TYR A 41 -1.65 3.70 1.69
N GLN A 42 -2.17 4.75 2.34
CA GLN A 42 -3.16 5.65 1.73
C GLN A 42 -2.58 6.40 0.52
N THR A 43 -1.32 6.81 0.60
CA THR A 43 -0.63 7.50 -0.50
C THR A 43 -0.46 6.59 -1.71
N LEU A 44 0.00 5.35 -1.51
CA LEU A 44 0.12 4.34 -2.56
C LEU A 44 -1.24 3.97 -3.16
N LYS A 45 -2.27 3.82 -2.32
CA LYS A 45 -3.66 3.55 -2.75
C LYS A 45 -4.17 4.64 -3.69
N ALA A 46 -3.97 5.91 -3.32
CA ALA A 46 -4.38 7.04 -4.14
C ALA A 46 -3.65 7.07 -5.50
N LEU A 47 -2.33 6.82 -5.48
CA LEU A 47 -1.52 6.73 -6.70
C LEU A 47 -2.02 5.63 -7.64
N LEU A 48 -2.22 4.41 -7.12
CA LEU A 48 -2.66 3.28 -7.93
C LEU A 48 -4.07 3.48 -8.51
N ASN A 49 -4.98 4.11 -7.75
CA ASN A 49 -6.31 4.47 -8.25
C ASN A 49 -6.23 5.46 -9.42
N VAL A 50 -5.40 6.51 -9.31
CA VAL A 50 -5.19 7.48 -10.41
C VAL A 50 -4.53 6.81 -11.62
N SER A 51 -3.67 5.81 -11.40
CA SER A 51 -3.07 4.99 -12.47
C SER A 51 -4.05 3.98 -13.10
N GLY A 52 -5.32 3.95 -12.68
CA GLY A 52 -6.34 3.07 -13.26
C GLY A 52 -6.24 1.60 -12.82
N VAL A 53 -5.50 1.31 -11.75
CA VAL A 53 -5.35 -0.05 -11.21
C VAL A 53 -6.61 -0.42 -10.41
N ASN A 54 -7.19 -1.58 -10.69
CA ASN A 54 -8.28 -2.12 -9.87
C ASN A 54 -7.72 -2.72 -8.57
N LEU A 55 -8.06 -2.12 -7.43
CA LEU A 55 -7.56 -2.53 -6.12
C LEU A 55 -8.41 -3.60 -5.41
N THR A 56 -9.58 -3.97 -5.94
CA THR A 56 -10.60 -4.78 -5.23
C THR A 56 -10.07 -6.07 -4.61
N GLU A 57 -9.19 -6.78 -5.31
CA GLU A 57 -8.61 -8.06 -4.87
C GLU A 57 -7.26 -7.92 -4.15
N ILE A 58 -6.58 -6.77 -4.29
CA ILE A 58 -5.23 -6.55 -3.76
C ILE A 58 -5.18 -5.63 -2.54
N ASP A 59 -6.28 -4.93 -2.26
CA ASP A 59 -6.47 -4.17 -1.05
C ASP A 59 -7.05 -5.06 0.07
N GLU A 60 -6.14 -5.56 0.88
CA GLU A 60 -6.38 -6.52 1.95
C GLU A 60 -6.58 -5.81 3.31
N ILE A 61 -6.27 -4.51 3.43
CA ILE A 61 -6.53 -3.72 4.65
C ILE A 61 -7.93 -3.11 4.56
N LYS A 62 -8.91 -3.86 5.04
CA LYS A 62 -10.30 -3.42 5.20
C LYS A 62 -10.50 -2.85 6.60
N GLU A 63 -10.08 -1.60 6.79
CA GLU A 63 -10.48 -0.79 7.95
C GLU A 63 -11.78 -0.03 7.68
#